data_AF-A0A2D7BRB1-F1
#
_entry.id   AF-A0A2D7BRB1-F1
#
_cell.length_a   1.000
_cell.length_b   1.000
_cell.length_c   1.000
_cell.angle_alpha   90.00
_cell.angle_beta   90.00
_cell.angle_gamma   90.00
#
_symmetry.space_group_name_H-M   'P 1'
#
loop_
_entity.id
_entity.type
_entity.pdbx_description
1 polymer ?
#
loop_
_entity_poly.entity_id
_entity_poly.type
_entity_poly.pdbx_seq_one_letter_code
_entity_poly.pdbx_strand_id
1 'polypeptide(L)' 'LRLKNPIQYNENKSLDIIFTFIVPRNINTSSKLQILSKLSRILNKSNIRKKIRGADKAEDVLALLIPS' A
#
# COMPACT_ATOMS: atom_id res chain seq x y z
N LEU A 1 -2.33 4.29 -5.40
CA LEU A 1 -1.93 5.54 -6.08
C LEU A 1 -0.43 5.73 -5.93
N ARG A 2 0.29 5.93 -7.03
CA ARG A 2 1.71 6.33 -7.01
C ARG A 2 1.78 7.79 -7.45
N LEU A 3 2.33 8.64 -6.60
CA LEU A 3 2.51 10.05 -6.89
C LEU A 3 3.79 10.26 -7.70
N LYS A 4 3.76 11.17 -8.68
CA LYS A 4 4.95 11.54 -9.46
C LYS A 4 6.01 12.18 -8.57
N ASN A 5 5.57 13.06 -7.67
CA ASN A 5 6.40 13.72 -6.68
C ASN A 5 5.89 13.34 -5.28
N PRO A 6 6.76 12.99 -4.33
CA PRO A 6 6.36 12.80 -2.95
C PRO A 6 5.69 14.05 -2.36
N ILE A 7 4.65 13.86 -1.56
CA ILE A 7 3.96 14.95 -0.84
C ILE A 7 4.33 14.92 0.63
N GLN A 8 4.38 16.09 1.27
CA GLN A 8 4.56 16.17 2.72
C GLN A 8 3.27 15.71 3.41
N TYR A 9 3.33 14.64 4.18
CA TYR A 9 2.17 14.12 4.92
C TYR A 9 2.15 14.59 6.38
N ASN A 10 3.32 14.68 7.01
CA ASN A 10 3.52 15.31 8.31
C ASN A 10 4.94 15.87 8.40
N GLU A 11 5.28 16.57 9.50
CA GLU A 11 6.57 17.29 9.66
C GLU A 11 7.82 16.44 9.32
N ASN A 12 7.77 15.14 9.54
CA ASN A 12 8.92 14.25 9.40
C ASN A 12 8.78 13.18 8.30
N LYS A 13 7.69 13.20 7.50
CA LYS A 13 7.45 12.16 6.50
C LYS A 13 6.89 12.72 5.20
N SER A 14 7.62 12.41 4.14
CA SER A 14 7.16 12.52 2.76
C SER A 14 6.64 11.16 2.26
N LEU A 15 5.51 11.18 1.55
CA LEU A 15 4.84 9.99 1.04
C LEU A 15 4.62 10.09 -0.48
N ASP A 16 4.87 9.00 -1.19
CA ASP A 16 4.69 8.90 -2.64
C ASP A 16 3.84 7.70 -3.07
N ILE A 17 3.54 6.79 -2.15
CA ILE A 17 2.70 5.61 -2.36
C ILE A 17 1.54 5.66 -1.39
N ILE A 18 0.32 5.63 -1.92
CA ILE A 18 -0.92 5.64 -1.13
C ILE A 18 -1.74 4.40 -1.48
N PHE A 19 -2.09 3.64 -0.44
CA PHE A 19 -3.04 2.53 -0.53
C PHE A 19 -4.35 2.94 0.13
N THR A 20 -5.44 2.86 -0.63
CA THR A 20 -6.78 3.17 -0.14
C THR A 20 -7.55 1.87 0.02
N PHE A 21 -8.11 1.65 1.20
CA PHE A 21 -8.93 0.49 1.51
C PHE A 21 -10.33 0.97 1.87
N ILE A 22 -11.30 0.65 1.03
CA ILE A 22 -12.71 1.03 1.20
C ILE A 22 -13.48 -0.23 1.60
N VAL A 23 -14.25 -0.13 2.67
CA VAL A 23 -15.05 -1.26 3.18
C VAL A 23 -16.48 -0.85 3.51
N PRO A 24 -17.44 -1.79 3.39
CA PRO A 24 -18.77 -1.61 3.94
C PRO A 24 -18.74 -1.30 5.44
N ARG A 25 -19.67 -0.45 5.91
CA ARG A 25 -19.72 -0.06 7.34
C ARG A 25 -19.94 -1.25 8.28
N ASN A 26 -20.62 -2.29 7.80
CA ASN A 26 -20.99 -3.49 8.56
C ASN A 26 -19.86 -4.53 8.69
N ILE A 27 -18.70 -4.35 8.04
CA ILE A 27 -17.57 -5.24 8.31
C ILE A 27 -17.05 -4.99 9.74
N ASN A 28 -16.84 -6.06 10.50
CA ASN A 28 -16.39 -5.93 11.87
C ASN A 28 -14.96 -5.36 11.93
N THR A 29 -14.63 -4.68 13.03
CA THR A 29 -13.33 -4.01 13.21
C THR A 29 -12.16 -4.99 13.18
N SER A 30 -12.33 -6.20 13.73
CA SER A 30 -11.29 -7.24 13.72
C SER A 30 -10.86 -7.60 12.30
N SER A 31 -11.82 -7.82 11.39
CA SER A 31 -11.59 -8.10 9.98
C SER A 31 -10.89 -6.93 9.27
N LYS A 32 -11.26 -5.66 9.57
CA LYS A 32 -10.55 -4.48 9.04
C LYS A 32 -9.07 -4.50 9.44
N LEU A 33 -8.80 -4.73 10.73
CA LEU A 33 -7.45 -4.75 11.28
C LEU A 33 -6.63 -5.94 10.74
N GLN A 34 -7.26 -7.10 10.54
CA GLN A 34 -6.60 -8.25 9.92
C GLN A 34 -6.20 -7.98 8.47
N ILE A 35 -7.03 -7.27 7.70
CA ILE A 35 -6.69 -6.90 6.32
C ILE A 35 -5.55 -5.86 6.32
N LEU A 36 -5.64 -4.84 7.18
CA LEU A 36 -4.59 -3.83 7.33
C LEU A 36 -3.25 -4.45 7.79
N SER A 37 -3.27 -5.43 8.69
CA SER A 37 -2.05 -6.09 9.16
C SER A 37 -1.38 -6.93 8.06
N LYS A 38 -2.17 -7.64 7.24
CA LYS A 38 -1.68 -8.37 6.06
C LYS A 38 -1.05 -7.41 5.04
N LEU A 39 -1.74 -6.31 4.72
CA LEU A 39 -1.22 -5.27 3.81
C LEU A 39 0.07 -4.65 4.35
N SER A 40 0.10 -4.26 5.62
CA SER A 40 1.29 -3.70 6.27
C SER A 40 2.49 -4.65 6.20
N ARG A 41 2.26 -5.96 6.43
CA ARG A 41 3.30 -6.98 6.28
C ARG A 41 3.87 -7.03 4.87
N ILE A 42 3.02 -6.99 3.85
CA ILE A 42 3.44 -6.96 2.45
C ILE A 42 4.29 -5.70 2.19
N LEU A 43 3.78 -4.52 2.56
CA LEU A 43 4.42 -3.22 2.32
C LEU A 43 5.72 -2.97 3.10
N ASN A 44 5.92 -3.69 4.21
CA ASN A 44 7.13 -3.63 5.01
C ASN A 44 8.21 -4.62 4.59
N LYS A 45 7.94 -5.52 3.63
CA LYS A 45 9.00 -6.37 3.05
C LYS A 45 10.09 -5.48 2.44
N SER A 46 11.35 -5.80 2.73
CA SER A 46 12.48 -5.09 2.16
C SER A 46 12.35 -5.13 0.62
N ASN A 47 12.50 -3.98 -0.03
CA ASN A 47 12.38 -3.76 -1.48
C ASN A 47 10.99 -3.63 -2.11
N ILE A 48 9.87 -3.93 -1.45
CA ILE A 48 8.58 -3.84 -2.15
C ILE A 48 8.25 -2.41 -2.59
N ARG A 49 8.58 -1.40 -1.76
CA ARG A 49 8.40 0.02 -2.10
C ARG A 49 9.24 0.44 -3.31
N LYS A 50 10.47 -0.09 -3.43
CA LYS A 50 11.34 0.14 -4.59
C LYS A 50 10.73 -0.48 -5.85
N LYS A 51 10.22 -1.71 -5.75
CA LYS A 51 9.54 -2.40 -6.85
C LYS A 51 8.28 -1.66 -7.32
N ILE A 52 7.44 -1.19 -6.40
CA ILE A 52 6.25 -0.39 -6.74
C ILE A 52 6.64 0.92 -7.45
N ARG A 53 7.73 1.58 -7.04
CA ARG A 53 8.23 2.80 -7.71
C ARG A 53 8.75 2.53 -9.12
N GLY A 54 9.34 1.37 -9.37
CA GLY A 54 9.85 0.97 -10.67
C GLY A 54 8.85 0.28 -11.60
N ALA A 55 7.61 0.04 -11.16
CA ALA A 55 6.58 -0.58 -11.97
C ALA A 55 6.12 0.34 -13.12
N ASP A 56 5.99 -0.18 -14.33
CA ASP A 56 5.54 0.64 -15.47
C ASP A 56 4.01 0.66 -15.56
N LYS A 57 3.36 -0.47 -15.25
CA LYS A 57 1.91 -0.62 -15.36
C LYS A 57 1.26 -1.02 -14.03
N ALA A 58 -0.06 -0.88 -13.95
CA ALA A 58 -0.81 -1.18 -12.74
C ALA A 58 -0.75 -2.68 -12.38
N GLU A 59 -0.70 -3.53 -13.40
CA GLU A 59 -0.63 -4.99 -13.30
C GLU A 59 0.65 -5.44 -12.59
N ASP A 60 1.77 -4.78 -12.87
CA ASP A 60 3.06 -5.06 -12.22
C ASP A 60 2.97 -4.78 -10.71
N VAL A 61 2.25 -3.72 -10.32
CA VAL A 61 2.00 -3.41 -8.91
C VAL A 61 1.10 -4.47 -8.26
N LEU A 62 0.06 -4.93 -8.96
CA LEU A 62 -0.84 -5.97 -8.46
C LEU A 62 -0.11 -7.29 -8.21
N ALA A 63 0.77 -7.70 -9.14
CA ALA A 63 1.58 -8.92 -9.01
C ALA A 63 2.48 -8.92 -7.77
N LEU A 64 2.89 -7.74 -7.27
CA LEU A 64 3.69 -7.62 -6.05
C LEU A 64 2.89 -7.80 -4.76
N LEU A 65 1.57 -7.61 -4.81
CA LEU A 65 0.67 -7.64 -3.65
C LEU A 65 -0.03 -8.99 -3.48
N ILE A 66 -0.13 -9.76 -4.56
CA ILE A 66 -0.71 -11.09 -4.56
C ILE A 66 0.39 -12.08 -4.13
N PRO A 67 0.20 -12.84 -3.03
CA PRO A 67 1.12 -13.92 -2.69
C PRO A 67 1.12 -14.95 -3.81
N SER A 68 2.29 -15.27 -4.34
CA SER A 68 2.54 -16.44 -5.20
C SER A 68 2.47 -17.73 -4.41
#